data_AF-A0A511MWR1-F1
#
_entry.id   AF-A0A511MWR1-F1
#
_cell.length_a   1.000
_cell.length_b   1.000
_cell.length_c   1.000
_cell.angle_alpha   90.00
_cell.angle_beta   90.00
_cell.angle_gamma   90.00
#
_symmetry.space_group_name_H-M   'P 1'
#
loop_
_entity.id
_entity.type
_entity.pdbx_description
1 polymer ?
#
loop_
_entity_poly.entity_id
_entity_poly.type
_entity_poly.pdbx_seq_one_letter_code
_entity_poly.pdbx_strand_id
1 'polypeptide(L)'
;MDEDIGGKRSEKIREQKTVHDSVNTWINSQGYPLEFKTARILKKCGLATQQGIHISDNGNAREIDVIANKVLLEEFSVCFEYIIECKNISEKPWIIFDSEDYVFSESYHFRYISANILAARALRNCLETYDFKRSRLFTFPTGFGITSMTNSGKDNSYNSVQSVCGNTLLRKELFDRIRNEKSYPIVSTISVPLIVVEGNLFRATYDDTLDTMIATEVNTAKLLWNGSNKTDNPIIVDVVNVRFLENYINERIGEIDSLLAVVSTESIKQIAFLEEYYKFHLRAPGNDAAKKREKQVDDLLNNDIKRLS
;
A
#
# COMPACT_ATOMS: atom_id res chain seq x y z
N MET A 1 -70.77 10.97 13.40
CA MET A 1 -69.81 9.87 13.16
C MET A 1 -68.76 10.42 12.23
N ASP A 2 -67.81 11.17 12.77
CA ASP A 2 -66.59 11.59 12.05
C ASP A 2 -65.42 11.02 12.85
N GLU A 3 -65.24 9.70 12.71
CA GLU A 3 -64.13 8.98 13.30
C GLU A 3 -62.89 9.09 12.38
N ASP A 4 -61.83 9.61 12.99
CA ASP A 4 -60.52 8.96 12.98
C ASP A 4 -59.82 8.74 11.61
N ILE A 5 -59.69 9.82 10.83
CA ILE A 5 -58.77 9.87 9.68
C ILE A 5 -57.43 10.55 10.05
N GLY A 6 -57.39 11.28 11.18
CA GLY A 6 -56.20 12.00 11.67
C GLY A 6 -55.17 11.12 12.39
N GLY A 7 -55.61 10.11 13.15
CA GLY A 7 -54.75 9.22 13.93
C GLY A 7 -53.84 8.37 13.04
N LYS A 8 -54.42 7.65 12.08
CA LYS A 8 -53.70 6.75 11.16
C LYS A 8 -52.67 7.44 10.25
N ARG A 9 -52.87 8.73 9.93
CA ARG A 9 -51.92 9.52 9.13
C ARG A 9 -50.71 9.97 9.96
N SER A 10 -50.92 10.27 11.25
CA SER A 10 -49.85 10.62 12.19
C SER A 10 -49.04 9.41 12.65
N GLU A 11 -49.65 8.22 12.75
CA GLU A 11 -48.98 6.95 13.02
C GLU A 11 -48.12 6.48 11.85
N LYS A 12 -48.60 6.59 10.60
CA LYS A 12 -47.80 6.31 9.39
C LYS A 12 -46.58 7.25 9.22
N ILE A 13 -46.68 8.48 9.73
CA ILE A 13 -45.59 9.47 9.72
C ILE A 13 -44.62 9.22 10.91
N ARG A 14 -45.09 8.65 12.03
CA ARG A 14 -44.27 8.23 13.17
C ARG A 14 -43.56 6.88 12.97
N GLU A 15 -44.18 5.92 12.29
CA GLU A 15 -43.56 4.64 11.89
C GLU A 15 -42.54 4.83 10.76
N GLN A 16 -42.65 5.93 10.01
CA GLN A 16 -41.62 6.45 9.14
C GLN A 16 -40.60 7.33 9.89
N LYS A 17 -40.02 6.82 10.99
CA LYS A 17 -38.56 6.98 11.12
C LYS A 17 -38.01 6.17 9.95
N THR A 18 -37.88 6.82 8.79
CA THR A 18 -38.02 6.16 7.50
C THR A 18 -37.00 5.04 7.36
N VAL A 19 -37.31 3.99 6.58
CA VAL A 19 -36.28 2.99 6.19
C VAL A 19 -35.03 3.69 5.67
N HIS A 20 -35.20 4.82 4.96
CA HIS A 20 -34.13 5.71 4.53
C HIS A 20 -33.27 6.25 5.69
N ASP A 21 -33.86 6.77 6.77
CA ASP A 21 -33.11 7.24 7.95
C ASP A 21 -32.38 6.10 8.67
N SER A 22 -33.00 4.92 8.70
CA SER A 22 -32.40 3.72 9.30
C SER A 22 -31.21 3.22 8.47
N VAL A 23 -31.35 3.21 7.14
CA VAL A 23 -30.27 2.89 6.19
C VAL A 23 -29.15 3.92 6.30
N ASN A 24 -29.46 5.21 6.34
CA ASN A 24 -28.44 6.26 6.51
C ASN A 24 -27.71 6.12 7.85
N THR A 25 -28.42 5.86 8.93
CA THR A 25 -27.80 5.64 10.24
C THR A 25 -26.86 4.43 10.20
N TRP A 26 -27.29 3.33 9.57
CA TRP A 26 -26.48 2.13 9.44
C TRP A 26 -25.25 2.35 8.55
N ILE A 27 -25.40 2.95 7.36
CA ILE A 27 -24.28 3.25 6.46
C ILE A 27 -23.24 4.14 7.15
N ASN A 28 -23.69 5.17 7.87
CA ASN A 28 -22.79 6.08 8.59
C ASN A 28 -22.11 5.44 9.81
N SER A 29 -22.57 4.28 10.28
CA SER A 29 -21.89 3.51 11.33
C SER A 29 -20.92 2.46 10.79
N GLN A 30 -20.87 2.25 9.47
CA GLN A 30 -19.93 1.33 8.82
C GLN A 30 -18.61 2.03 8.47
N GLY A 31 -17.66 1.28 7.90
CA GLY A 31 -16.39 1.80 7.35
C GLY A 31 -16.53 2.57 6.03
N TYR A 32 -17.58 2.30 5.25
CA TYR A 32 -17.78 2.84 3.91
C TYR A 32 -17.64 4.37 3.78
N PRO A 33 -18.19 5.21 4.69
CA PRO A 33 -18.03 6.66 4.57
C PRO A 33 -16.57 7.11 4.52
N LEU A 34 -15.70 6.47 5.30
CA LEU A 34 -14.27 6.76 5.30
C LEU A 34 -13.63 6.34 3.98
N GLU A 35 -13.97 5.17 3.44
CA GLU A 35 -13.46 4.68 2.16
C GLU A 35 -13.82 5.62 0.99
N PHE A 36 -15.09 6.06 0.92
CA PHE A 36 -15.56 7.03 -0.07
C PHE A 36 -14.85 8.39 0.07
N LYS A 37 -14.68 8.86 1.31
CA LYS A 37 -13.97 10.11 1.61
C LYS A 37 -12.50 10.04 1.17
N THR A 38 -11.83 8.93 1.49
CA THR A 38 -10.45 8.64 1.08
C THR A 38 -10.31 8.63 -0.44
N ALA A 39 -11.14 7.86 -1.15
CA ALA A 39 -11.12 7.81 -2.61
C ALA A 39 -11.38 9.18 -3.25
N ARG A 40 -12.30 9.98 -2.69
CA ARG A 40 -12.58 11.34 -3.18
C ARG A 40 -11.37 12.28 -3.01
N ILE A 41 -10.69 12.23 -1.87
CA ILE A 41 -9.49 13.03 -1.62
C ILE A 41 -8.38 12.64 -2.60
N LEU A 42 -8.14 11.35 -2.80
CA LEU A 42 -7.11 10.85 -3.71
C LEU A 42 -7.40 11.24 -5.17
N LYS A 43 -8.65 11.13 -5.61
CA LYS A 43 -9.11 11.64 -6.92
C LYS A 43 -8.85 13.12 -7.10
N LYS A 44 -9.15 13.93 -6.06
CA LYS A 44 -8.88 15.38 -6.08
C LYS A 44 -7.38 15.69 -6.24
N CYS A 45 -6.51 14.82 -5.70
CA CYS A 45 -5.05 14.93 -5.85
C CYS A 45 -4.52 14.39 -7.19
N GLY A 46 -5.40 14.01 -8.12
CA GLY A 46 -5.02 13.55 -9.46
C GLY A 46 -4.67 12.05 -9.57
N LEU A 47 -5.02 11.24 -8.58
CA LEU A 47 -4.88 9.78 -8.64
C LEU A 47 -6.15 9.12 -9.16
N ALA A 48 -6.01 8.06 -9.96
CA ALA A 48 -7.14 7.20 -10.31
C ALA A 48 -7.46 6.28 -9.11
N THR A 49 -8.74 6.03 -8.81
CA THR A 49 -9.10 5.18 -7.66
C THR A 49 -10.10 4.09 -8.00
N GLN A 50 -9.95 2.95 -7.33
CA GLN A 50 -10.84 1.80 -7.32
C GLN A 50 -11.18 1.45 -5.87
N GLN A 51 -12.36 0.88 -5.62
CA GLN A 51 -12.83 0.51 -4.29
C GLN A 51 -13.43 -0.91 -4.32
N GLY A 52 -13.34 -1.63 -3.21
CA GLY A 52 -13.91 -2.98 -3.07
C GLY A 52 -13.31 -4.04 -3.99
N ILE A 53 -12.03 -3.86 -4.36
CA ILE A 53 -11.33 -4.81 -5.24
C ILE A 53 -10.99 -6.05 -4.43
N HIS A 54 -11.37 -7.21 -4.94
CA HIS A 54 -11.05 -8.49 -4.32
C HIS A 54 -9.79 -9.08 -4.93
N ILE A 55 -8.83 -9.46 -4.08
CA ILE A 55 -7.64 -10.20 -4.46
C ILE A 55 -7.67 -11.59 -3.84
N SER A 56 -7.48 -12.63 -4.65
CA SER A 56 -7.53 -14.01 -4.19
C SER A 56 -6.14 -14.53 -3.84
N ASP A 57 -6.05 -15.18 -2.68
CA ASP A 57 -4.92 -15.98 -2.25
C ASP A 57 -5.41 -17.40 -1.97
N ASN A 58 -5.03 -18.35 -2.81
CA ASN A 58 -5.37 -19.77 -2.65
C ASN A 58 -6.86 -20.04 -2.42
N GLY A 59 -7.74 -19.29 -3.08
CA GLY A 59 -9.20 -19.45 -2.99
C GLY A 59 -9.89 -18.57 -1.94
N ASN A 60 -9.15 -17.90 -1.06
CA ASN A 60 -9.71 -16.91 -0.15
C ASN A 60 -9.57 -15.50 -0.77
N ALA A 61 -10.70 -14.91 -1.13
CA ALA A 61 -10.74 -13.53 -1.58
C ALA A 61 -10.64 -12.58 -0.38
N ARG A 62 -9.74 -11.59 -0.47
CA ARG A 62 -9.66 -10.47 0.46
C ARG A 62 -10.00 -9.20 -0.26
N GLU A 63 -10.86 -8.41 0.36
CA GLU A 63 -11.20 -7.09 -0.13
C GLU A 63 -10.08 -6.09 0.17
N ILE A 64 -9.86 -5.18 -0.77
CA ILE A 64 -9.04 -3.98 -0.62
C ILE A 64 -10.00 -2.79 -0.65
N ASP A 65 -10.01 -2.02 0.43
CA ASP A 65 -10.93 -0.90 0.62
C ASP A 65 -10.78 0.13 -0.50
N VAL A 66 -9.55 0.61 -0.72
CA VAL A 66 -9.23 1.56 -1.80
C VAL A 66 -7.89 1.21 -2.44
N ILE A 67 -7.84 1.26 -3.77
CA ILE A 67 -6.59 1.36 -4.53
C ILE A 67 -6.55 2.74 -5.15
N ALA A 68 -5.43 3.45 -5.01
CA ALA A 68 -5.20 4.69 -5.73
C ALA A 68 -3.91 4.60 -6.52
N ASN A 69 -3.93 4.95 -7.80
CA ASN A 69 -2.76 4.80 -8.65
C ASN A 69 -2.51 6.00 -9.55
N LYS A 70 -1.25 6.09 -9.99
CA LYS A 70 -0.80 6.95 -11.07
C LYS A 70 -0.01 6.09 -12.05
N VAL A 71 -0.37 6.19 -13.34
CA VAL A 71 0.24 5.42 -14.40
C VAL A 71 0.89 6.36 -15.39
N LEU A 72 2.16 6.11 -15.68
CA LEU A 72 2.86 6.72 -16.81
C LEU A 72 2.79 5.74 -17.98
N LEU A 73 2.08 6.14 -19.04
CA LEU A 73 1.88 5.35 -20.25
C LEU A 73 2.88 5.80 -21.33
N GLU A 74 3.96 5.05 -21.48
CA GLU A 74 4.91 5.19 -22.58
C GLU A 74 5.02 3.87 -23.36
N GLU A 75 6.18 3.54 -23.92
CA GLU A 75 6.45 2.22 -24.51
C GLU A 75 6.29 1.07 -23.49
N PHE A 76 6.61 1.35 -22.23
CA PHE A 76 6.38 0.48 -21.08
C PHE A 76 5.55 1.24 -20.04
N SER A 77 4.52 0.58 -19.49
CA SER A 77 3.67 1.20 -18.48
C SER A 77 4.32 1.09 -17.11
N VAL A 78 4.50 2.21 -16.41
CA VAL A 78 4.93 2.23 -15.01
C VAL A 78 3.77 2.70 -14.15
N CYS A 79 3.42 1.89 -13.15
CA CYS A 79 2.35 2.14 -12.21
C CYS A 79 2.92 2.36 -10.81
N PHE A 80 2.54 3.46 -10.18
CA PHE A 80 2.66 3.63 -8.74
C PHE A 80 1.27 3.47 -8.15
N GLU A 81 1.12 2.64 -7.12
CA GLU A 81 -0.17 2.45 -6.45
C GLU A 81 -0.05 2.47 -4.93
N TYR A 82 -1.01 3.11 -4.29
CA TYR A 82 -1.33 2.93 -2.89
C TYR A 82 -2.34 1.80 -2.73
N ILE A 83 -2.02 0.85 -1.85
CA ILE A 83 -2.94 -0.19 -1.39
C ILE A 83 -3.44 0.24 -0.02
N ILE A 84 -4.73 0.53 0.08
CA ILE A 84 -5.25 1.33 1.18
C ILE A 84 -6.24 0.52 2.01
N GLU A 85 -6.02 0.54 3.33
CA GLU A 85 -6.97 0.08 4.34
C GLU A 85 -7.50 1.29 5.11
N CYS A 86 -8.80 1.37 5.34
CA CYS A 86 -9.47 2.45 6.05
C CYS A 86 -9.93 1.98 7.44
N LYS A 87 -9.61 2.74 8.49
CA LYS A 87 -10.02 2.41 9.87
C LYS A 87 -10.58 3.60 10.62
N ASN A 88 -11.78 3.45 11.17
CA ASN A 88 -12.27 4.35 12.19
C ASN A 88 -11.69 3.93 13.55
N ILE A 89 -10.94 4.83 14.16
CA ILE A 89 -10.22 4.65 15.42
C ILE A 89 -10.66 5.67 16.47
N SER A 90 -11.81 6.33 16.26
CA SER A 90 -12.29 7.43 17.11
C SER A 90 -12.49 7.03 18.57
N GLU A 91 -12.92 5.79 18.82
CA GLU A 91 -13.11 5.27 20.18
C GLU A 91 -11.83 4.70 20.80
N LYS A 92 -10.90 4.23 19.96
CA LYS A 92 -9.71 3.49 20.37
C LYS A 92 -8.52 4.00 19.57
N PRO A 93 -7.88 5.07 20.05
CA PRO A 93 -6.73 5.65 19.38
C PRO A 93 -5.66 4.61 19.09
N TRP A 94 -4.94 4.83 18.00
CA TRP A 94 -3.79 4.01 17.66
C TRP A 94 -2.52 4.69 18.15
N ILE A 95 -1.58 3.87 18.60
CA ILE A 95 -0.28 4.29 19.13
C ILE A 95 0.78 3.58 18.32
N ILE A 96 1.71 4.34 17.75
CA ILE A 96 2.88 3.83 17.05
C ILE A 96 4.09 4.05 17.95
N PHE A 97 4.79 2.96 18.26
CA PHE A 97 6.03 2.98 19.03
C PHE A 97 7.19 3.31 18.12
N ASP A 98 7.96 4.32 18.52
CA ASP A 98 8.97 4.98 17.73
C ASP A 98 10.29 5.04 18.53
N SER A 99 11.41 4.88 17.84
CA SER A 99 12.75 4.95 18.41
C SER A 99 13.64 5.82 17.52
N GLU A 100 14.16 6.91 18.07
CA GLU A 100 15.04 7.83 17.34
C GLU A 100 16.36 7.16 16.91
N ASP A 101 16.79 6.12 17.65
CA ASP A 101 18.01 5.34 17.40
C ASP A 101 17.84 4.25 16.33
N TYR A 102 16.66 4.15 15.71
CA TYR A 102 16.40 3.15 14.68
C TYR A 102 17.05 3.55 13.34
N VAL A 103 18.38 3.49 13.29
CA VAL A 103 19.20 3.89 12.14
C VAL A 103 19.48 2.67 11.26
N PHE A 104 18.93 2.67 10.05
CA PHE A 104 19.32 1.72 9.00
C PHE A 104 20.30 2.36 8.04
N SER A 105 21.14 1.55 7.41
CA SER A 105 22.04 2.07 6.38
C SER A 105 21.23 2.56 5.18
N GLU A 106 21.42 3.84 4.84
CA GLU A 106 20.69 4.58 3.80
C GLU A 106 20.67 3.89 2.43
N SER A 107 21.66 3.02 2.15
CA SER A 107 21.83 2.30 0.89
C SER A 107 20.77 1.23 0.59
N TYR A 108 19.84 0.92 1.52
CA TYR A 108 18.88 -0.16 1.36
C TYR A 108 17.40 0.27 1.41
N HIS A 109 17.09 1.56 1.45
CA HIS A 109 15.71 2.03 1.65
C HIS A 109 14.72 1.54 0.57
N PHE A 110 15.17 1.44 -0.68
CA PHE A 110 14.35 0.93 -1.79
C PHE A 110 13.95 -0.54 -1.62
N ARG A 111 14.67 -1.34 -0.79
CA ARG A 111 14.37 -2.77 -0.57
C ARG A 111 13.08 -2.99 0.21
N TYR A 112 12.66 -2.01 1.01
CA TYR A 112 11.46 -2.10 1.84
C TYR A 112 10.19 -1.59 1.13
N ILE A 113 10.33 -1.10 -0.11
CA ILE A 113 9.19 -0.78 -0.97
C ILE A 113 8.74 -2.05 -1.71
N SER A 114 7.43 -2.30 -1.71
CA SER A 114 6.87 -3.46 -2.40
C SER A 114 6.78 -3.19 -3.90
N ALA A 115 7.80 -3.62 -4.65
CA ALA A 115 7.85 -3.50 -6.10
C ALA A 115 7.81 -4.87 -6.78
N ASN A 116 7.10 -4.98 -7.92
CA ASN A 116 7.16 -6.17 -8.77
C ASN A 116 8.56 -6.37 -9.35
N ILE A 117 8.85 -7.54 -9.94
CA ILE A 117 10.25 -7.87 -10.25
C ILE A 117 10.88 -6.88 -11.25
N LEU A 118 10.08 -6.35 -12.17
CA LEU A 118 10.55 -5.36 -13.13
C LEU A 118 10.84 -4.01 -12.45
N ALA A 119 9.91 -3.51 -11.64
CA ALA A 119 10.07 -2.27 -10.90
C ALA A 119 11.24 -2.35 -9.92
N ALA A 120 11.40 -3.47 -9.19
CA ALA A 120 12.51 -3.66 -8.26
C ALA A 120 13.88 -3.59 -8.95
N ARG A 121 14.00 -4.17 -10.14
CA ARG A 121 15.22 -4.07 -10.96
C ARG A 121 15.42 -2.66 -11.49
N ALA A 122 14.36 -2.01 -11.95
CA ALA A 122 14.44 -0.65 -12.45
C ALA A 122 14.87 0.33 -11.35
N LEU A 123 14.28 0.25 -10.15
CA LEU A 123 14.65 1.04 -8.98
C LEU A 123 16.13 0.90 -8.61
N ARG A 124 16.70 -0.31 -8.73
CA ARG A 124 18.14 -0.54 -8.50
C ARG A 124 19.00 0.23 -9.51
N ASN A 125 18.64 0.20 -10.79
CA ASN A 125 19.40 0.92 -11.81
C ASN A 125 19.32 2.44 -11.61
N CYS A 126 18.28 2.91 -10.91
CA CYS A 126 18.08 4.31 -10.61
C CYS A 126 18.82 4.78 -9.34
N LEU A 127 19.56 3.92 -8.62
CA LEU A 127 20.27 4.29 -7.38
C LEU A 127 21.27 5.43 -7.56
N GLU A 128 21.81 5.58 -8.77
CA GLU A 128 22.76 6.65 -9.10
C GLU A 128 22.09 7.92 -9.62
N THR A 129 20.86 7.83 -10.13
CA THR A 129 20.17 8.92 -10.83
C THR A 129 19.01 9.52 -10.05
N TYR A 130 18.42 8.77 -9.12
CA TYR A 130 17.35 9.23 -8.24
C TYR A 130 17.89 9.45 -6.83
N ASP A 131 17.66 10.64 -6.28
CA ASP A 131 18.02 10.95 -4.90
C ASP A 131 16.99 10.34 -3.92
N PHE A 132 17.12 9.03 -3.68
CA PHE A 132 16.30 8.30 -2.72
C PHE A 132 16.39 8.88 -1.31
N LYS A 133 17.46 9.60 -0.97
CA LYS A 133 17.67 10.16 0.37
C LYS A 133 16.72 11.32 0.65
N ARG A 134 16.43 12.13 -0.37
CA ARG A 134 15.55 13.29 -0.24
C ARG A 134 14.07 12.97 -0.41
N SER A 135 13.75 11.79 -0.94
CA SER A 135 12.38 11.40 -1.21
C SER A 135 11.66 10.93 0.06
N ARG A 136 10.52 11.56 0.37
CA ARG A 136 9.64 11.21 1.49
C ARG A 136 8.97 9.85 1.31
N LEU A 137 8.94 9.33 0.08
CA LEU A 137 8.52 7.95 -0.20
C LEU A 137 9.48 6.92 0.41
N PHE A 138 10.77 7.24 0.45
CA PHE A 138 11.85 6.33 0.87
C PHE A 138 12.52 6.76 2.18
N THR A 139 12.04 7.81 2.84
CA THR A 139 12.52 8.18 4.18
C THR A 139 12.24 7.03 5.14
N PHE A 140 13.27 6.68 5.91
CA PHE A 140 13.21 5.50 6.76
C PHE A 140 12.18 5.67 7.89
N PRO A 141 11.29 4.68 8.12
CA PRO A 141 10.42 4.67 9.28
C PRO A 141 11.23 4.52 10.57
N THR A 142 10.89 5.32 11.58
CA THR A 142 11.39 5.15 12.95
C THR A 142 10.40 4.36 13.82
N GLY A 143 9.15 4.20 13.35
CA GLY A 143 8.15 3.35 13.98
C GLY A 143 8.44 1.87 13.77
N PHE A 144 8.43 1.08 14.86
CA PHE A 144 8.69 -0.37 14.84
C PHE A 144 7.53 -1.20 15.41
N GLY A 145 6.58 -0.57 16.08
CA GLY A 145 5.42 -1.24 16.67
C GLY A 145 4.17 -0.40 16.53
N ILE A 146 3.01 -1.06 16.53
CA ILE A 146 1.71 -0.40 16.51
C ILE A 146 0.74 -1.15 17.41
N THR A 147 -0.09 -0.41 18.14
CA THR A 147 -1.19 -1.00 18.90
C THR A 147 -2.42 -0.09 18.93
N SER A 148 -3.58 -0.69 19.16
CA SER A 148 -4.80 0.03 19.51
C SER A 148 -4.90 0.15 21.03
N MET A 149 -5.32 1.31 21.53
CA MET A 149 -5.67 1.46 22.94
C MET A 149 -6.90 0.60 23.26
N THR A 150 -6.69 -0.64 23.73
CA THR A 150 -7.77 -1.57 24.07
C THR A 150 -7.57 -2.16 25.46
N ASN A 151 -8.68 -2.45 26.15
CA ASN A 151 -8.67 -3.15 27.43
C ASN A 151 -8.79 -4.69 27.26
N SER A 152 -8.82 -5.21 26.03
CA SER A 152 -9.22 -6.59 25.76
C SER A 152 -8.66 -7.15 24.44
N GLY A 153 -7.37 -7.49 24.43
CA GLY A 153 -6.72 -8.60 23.69
C GLY A 153 -6.78 -8.67 22.15
N LYS A 154 -7.74 -8.07 21.45
CA LYS A 154 -7.80 -8.02 19.99
C LYS A 154 -7.23 -6.70 19.49
N ASP A 155 -6.00 -6.75 19.01
CA ASP A 155 -5.34 -5.62 18.40
C ASP A 155 -5.85 -5.41 16.96
N ASN A 156 -6.76 -4.45 16.79
CA ASN A 156 -7.30 -4.09 15.48
C ASN A 156 -6.22 -3.48 14.57
N SER A 157 -5.24 -2.78 15.15
CA SER A 157 -4.16 -2.14 14.39
C SER A 157 -3.19 -3.16 13.79
N TYR A 158 -2.80 -4.18 14.56
CA TYR A 158 -1.99 -5.30 14.07
C TYR A 158 -2.64 -5.96 12.86
N ASN A 159 -3.93 -6.31 12.99
CA ASN A 159 -4.66 -6.99 11.91
C ASN A 159 -4.78 -6.12 10.66
N SER A 160 -4.93 -4.81 10.84
CA SER A 160 -5.00 -3.85 9.73
C SER A 160 -3.66 -3.76 8.99
N VAL A 161 -2.55 -3.68 9.71
CA VAL A 161 -1.20 -3.70 9.12
C VAL A 161 -0.94 -5.03 8.40
N GLN A 162 -1.30 -6.16 9.02
CA GLN A 162 -1.17 -7.47 8.40
C GLN A 162 -2.01 -7.60 7.12
N SER A 163 -3.24 -7.06 7.13
CA SER A 163 -4.15 -7.03 5.99
C SER A 163 -3.54 -6.24 4.83
N VAL A 164 -3.21 -4.97 5.05
CA VAL A 164 -2.74 -4.06 3.99
C VAL A 164 -1.40 -4.53 3.40
N CYS A 165 -0.47 -5.00 4.23
CA CYS A 165 0.80 -5.58 3.76
C CYS A 165 0.55 -6.85 2.94
N GLY A 166 -0.31 -7.75 3.42
CA GLY A 166 -0.66 -8.98 2.72
C GLY A 166 -1.30 -8.70 1.35
N ASN A 167 -2.21 -7.74 1.28
CA ASN A 167 -2.85 -7.31 0.04
C ASN A 167 -1.85 -6.66 -0.93
N THR A 168 -0.90 -5.87 -0.40
CA THR A 168 0.17 -5.26 -1.20
C THR A 168 1.06 -6.31 -1.85
N LEU A 169 1.47 -7.34 -1.10
CA LEU A 169 2.29 -8.43 -1.64
C LEU A 169 1.53 -9.24 -2.70
N LEU A 170 0.26 -9.58 -2.45
CA LEU A 170 -0.56 -10.29 -3.43
C LEU A 170 -0.73 -9.47 -4.71
N ARG A 171 -0.86 -8.14 -4.59
CA ARG A 171 -1.02 -7.25 -5.73
C ARG A 171 0.23 -7.21 -6.60
N LYS A 172 1.40 -7.14 -5.95
CA LYS A 172 2.71 -7.32 -6.58
C LYS A 172 2.79 -8.65 -7.35
N GLU A 173 2.47 -9.76 -6.69
CA GLU A 173 2.53 -11.10 -7.30
C GLU A 173 1.58 -11.24 -8.49
N LEU A 174 0.38 -10.63 -8.42
CA LEU A 174 -0.56 -10.61 -9.53
C LEU A 174 0.05 -9.95 -10.78
N PHE A 175 0.74 -8.82 -10.63
CA PHE A 175 1.42 -8.17 -11.76
C PHE A 175 2.59 -9.00 -12.29
N ASP A 176 3.33 -9.70 -11.43
CA ASP A 176 4.38 -10.63 -11.86
C ASP A 176 3.79 -11.81 -12.67
N ARG A 177 2.62 -12.34 -12.29
CA ARG A 177 1.91 -13.39 -13.04
C ARG A 177 1.41 -12.90 -14.40
N ILE A 178 0.69 -11.77 -14.43
CA ILE A 178 0.15 -11.18 -15.67
C ILE A 178 1.26 -10.95 -16.70
N ARG A 179 2.43 -10.48 -16.24
CA ARG A 179 3.62 -10.32 -17.10
C ARG A 179 4.06 -11.64 -17.74
N ASN A 180 4.10 -12.72 -16.96
CA ASN A 180 4.54 -14.03 -17.46
C ASN A 180 3.57 -14.62 -18.50
N GLU A 181 2.29 -14.27 -18.42
CA GLU A 181 1.25 -14.73 -19.36
C GLU A 181 1.29 -14.00 -20.71
N LYS A 182 2.11 -12.94 -20.89
CA LYS A 182 2.29 -12.16 -22.13
C LYS A 182 1.01 -11.53 -22.72
N SER A 183 -0.09 -11.51 -21.97
CA SER A 183 -1.40 -11.07 -22.47
C SER A 183 -1.62 -9.56 -22.43
N TYR A 184 -0.71 -8.80 -21.83
CA TYR A 184 -0.86 -7.37 -21.56
C TYR A 184 0.46 -6.62 -21.73
N PRO A 185 0.44 -5.29 -21.96
CA PRO A 185 1.65 -4.47 -21.94
C PRO A 185 2.42 -4.72 -20.64
N ILE A 186 3.75 -4.72 -20.74
CA ILE A 186 4.63 -4.93 -19.59
C ILE A 186 4.38 -3.79 -18.59
N VAL A 187 3.82 -4.14 -17.42
CA VAL A 187 3.58 -3.19 -16.33
C VAL A 187 4.64 -3.37 -15.25
N SER A 188 5.42 -2.32 -15.03
CA SER A 188 6.29 -2.16 -13.86
C SER A 188 5.46 -1.54 -12.75
N THR A 189 5.35 -2.19 -11.59
CA THR A 189 4.49 -1.70 -10.50
C THR A 189 5.26 -1.50 -9.20
N ILE A 190 5.07 -0.33 -8.59
CA ILE A 190 5.51 0.02 -7.25
C ILE A 190 4.26 0.20 -6.38
N SER A 191 4.11 -0.65 -5.37
CA SER A 191 2.96 -0.67 -4.48
C SER A 191 3.38 -0.23 -3.07
N VAL A 192 2.66 0.73 -2.50
CA VAL A 192 2.91 1.26 -1.15
C VAL A 192 1.68 1.02 -0.28
N PRO A 193 1.79 0.27 0.83
CA PRO A 193 0.69 0.11 1.77
C PRO A 193 0.47 1.41 2.54
N LEU A 194 -0.79 1.82 2.63
CA LEU A 194 -1.23 3.03 3.31
C LEU A 194 -2.45 2.69 4.18
N ILE A 195 -2.42 3.07 5.44
CA ILE A 195 -3.60 3.00 6.30
C ILE A 195 -4.14 4.42 6.49
N VAL A 196 -5.39 4.63 6.13
CA VAL A 196 -6.08 5.90 6.39
C VAL A 196 -6.96 5.74 7.61
N VAL A 197 -6.73 6.59 8.61
CA VAL A 197 -7.47 6.54 9.88
C VAL A 197 -8.37 7.75 10.08
N GLU A 198 -9.55 7.54 10.67
CA GLU A 198 -10.40 8.60 11.21
C GLU A 198 -10.49 8.46 12.73
N GLY A 199 -9.99 9.45 13.46
CA GLY A 199 -9.82 9.43 14.92
C GLY A 199 -8.43 9.93 15.32
N ASN A 200 -7.95 9.57 16.51
CA ASN A 200 -6.69 10.08 17.05
C ASN A 200 -5.55 9.07 16.85
N LEU A 201 -4.44 9.55 16.31
CA LEU A 201 -3.21 8.78 16.11
C LEU A 201 -2.11 9.38 16.99
N PHE A 202 -1.41 8.52 17.72
CA PHE A 202 -0.32 8.92 18.61
C PHE A 202 1.00 8.26 18.20
N ARG A 203 2.08 8.98 18.41
CA ARG A 203 3.45 8.48 18.41
C ARG A 203 3.93 8.39 19.84
N ALA A 204 4.48 7.25 20.24
CA ALA A 204 5.05 7.04 21.56
C ALA A 204 6.57 6.84 21.45
N THR A 205 7.33 7.67 22.15
CA THR A 205 8.79 7.59 22.28
C THR A 205 9.18 7.42 23.75
N TYR A 206 10.37 6.86 24.01
CA TYR A 206 10.94 6.83 25.36
C TYR A 206 11.71 8.12 25.62
N ASP A 207 11.46 8.77 26.76
CA ASP A 207 12.23 9.92 27.22
C ASP A 207 13.25 9.45 28.27
N ASP A 208 14.52 9.42 27.89
CA ASP A 208 15.62 8.97 28.77
C ASP A 208 15.83 9.88 29.98
N THR A 209 15.42 11.16 29.91
CA THR A 209 15.57 12.11 31.02
C THR A 209 14.50 11.88 32.08
N LEU A 210 13.28 11.57 31.65
CA LEU A 210 12.12 11.35 32.51
C LEU A 210 11.89 9.86 32.84
N ASP A 211 12.66 8.96 32.23
CA ASP A 211 12.57 7.50 32.39
C ASP A 211 11.13 6.99 32.15
N THR A 212 10.49 7.46 31.07
CA THR A 212 9.09 7.19 30.81
C THR A 212 8.71 7.28 29.33
N MET A 213 7.59 6.65 28.96
CA MET A 213 7.02 6.78 27.62
C MET A 213 6.20 8.07 27.49
N ILE A 214 6.45 8.84 26.42
CA ILE A 214 5.69 10.04 26.09
C ILE A 214 4.91 9.79 24.79
N ALA A 215 3.60 10.03 24.84
CA ALA A 215 2.74 9.97 23.68
C ALA A 215 2.42 11.38 23.15
N THR A 216 2.63 11.60 21.85
CA THR A 216 2.30 12.84 21.14
C THR A 216 1.30 12.56 20.03
N GLU A 217 0.25 13.37 19.91
CA GLU A 217 -0.70 13.23 18.80
C GLU A 217 -0.02 13.63 17.50
N VAL A 218 -0.17 12.81 16.46
CA VAL A 218 0.43 13.03 15.14
C VAL A 218 -0.62 12.84 14.04
N ASN A 219 -0.41 13.52 12.91
CA ASN A 219 -1.26 13.34 11.73
C ASN A 219 -0.80 12.19 10.83
N THR A 220 0.47 11.81 10.93
CA THR A 220 1.11 10.83 10.06
C THR A 220 2.18 10.08 10.83
N ALA A 221 2.38 8.81 10.48
CA ALA A 221 3.47 8.00 10.96
C ALA A 221 3.89 6.98 9.91
N LYS A 222 5.13 6.51 9.98
CA LYS A 222 5.67 5.46 9.14
C LYS A 222 6.13 4.30 10.02
N LEU A 223 5.68 3.10 9.71
CA LEU A 223 5.97 1.86 10.41
C LEU A 223 6.83 0.97 9.53
N LEU A 224 7.94 0.44 10.06
CA LEU A 224 8.64 -0.68 9.47
C LEU A 224 7.99 -1.99 9.95
N TRP A 225 7.17 -2.59 9.12
CA TRP A 225 6.47 -3.81 9.46
C TRP A 225 7.31 -5.05 9.17
N ASN A 226 7.71 -5.77 10.22
CA ASN A 226 8.44 -7.04 10.12
C ASN A 226 7.60 -8.27 10.54
N GLY A 227 6.30 -8.10 10.79
CA GLY A 227 5.41 -9.18 11.26
C GLY A 227 4.71 -9.97 10.14
N SER A 228 5.08 -9.76 8.88
CA SER A 228 4.44 -10.43 7.75
C SER A 228 4.83 -11.91 7.71
N ASN A 229 3.85 -12.81 7.70
CA ASN A 229 4.07 -14.24 7.46
C ASN A 229 4.29 -14.59 5.98
N LYS A 230 4.25 -13.61 5.07
CA LYS A 230 4.39 -13.82 3.62
C LYS A 230 5.76 -13.44 3.06
N THR A 231 6.59 -12.74 3.83
CA THR A 231 7.91 -12.31 3.40
C THR A 231 8.81 -12.07 4.60
N ASP A 232 10.09 -12.41 4.46
CA ASP A 232 11.12 -12.14 5.45
C ASP A 232 11.60 -10.68 5.41
N ASN A 233 11.28 -9.95 4.33
CA ASN A 233 11.62 -8.53 4.19
C ASN A 233 10.60 -7.65 4.92
N PRO A 234 11.06 -6.69 5.74
CA PRO A 234 10.18 -5.67 6.27
C PRO A 234 9.51 -4.83 5.18
N ILE A 235 8.31 -4.32 5.47
CA ILE A 235 7.53 -3.47 4.57
C ILE A 235 7.27 -2.13 5.24
N ILE A 236 7.53 -1.03 4.54
CA ILE A 236 7.17 0.30 5.04
C ILE A 236 5.66 0.51 4.87
N VAL A 237 4.98 0.85 5.95
CA VAL A 237 3.56 1.18 5.98
C VAL A 237 3.39 2.62 6.43
N ASP A 238 2.71 3.42 5.62
CA ASP A 238 2.28 4.76 6.01
C ASP A 238 0.94 4.68 6.75
N VAL A 239 0.80 5.41 7.87
CA VAL A 239 -0.46 5.59 8.59
C VAL A 239 -0.78 7.07 8.62
N VAL A 240 -1.92 7.45 8.05
CA VAL A 240 -2.27 8.86 7.79
C VAL A 240 -3.67 9.14 8.30
N ASN A 241 -3.81 10.20 9.09
CA ASN A 241 -5.12 10.70 9.47
C ASN A 241 -5.83 11.29 8.25
N VAL A 242 -7.10 10.92 8.02
CA VAL A 242 -7.89 11.38 6.88
C VAL A 242 -7.95 12.91 6.79
N ARG A 243 -7.89 13.62 7.93
CA ARG A 243 -7.86 15.10 7.96
C ARG A 243 -6.61 15.71 7.34
N PHE A 244 -5.53 14.95 7.25
CA PHE A 244 -4.24 15.36 6.69
C PHE A 244 -3.91 14.65 5.36
N LEU A 245 -4.75 13.70 4.91
CA LEU A 245 -4.50 12.89 3.72
C LEU A 245 -4.26 13.72 2.46
N GLU A 246 -5.06 14.78 2.24
CA GLU A 246 -4.89 15.64 1.05
C GLU A 246 -3.49 16.28 1.02
N ASN A 247 -3.04 16.86 2.13
CA ASN A 247 -1.71 17.44 2.24
C ASN A 247 -0.62 16.38 2.05
N TYR A 248 -0.78 15.24 2.72
CA TYR A 248 0.17 14.12 2.63
C TYR A 248 0.42 13.66 1.18
N ILE A 249 -0.65 13.57 0.36
CA ILE A 249 -0.57 13.14 -1.03
C ILE A 249 -0.01 14.25 -1.92
N ASN A 250 -0.46 15.50 -1.74
CA ASN A 250 0.04 16.64 -2.51
C ASN A 250 1.54 16.87 -2.32
N GLU A 251 2.07 16.63 -1.12
CA GLU A 251 3.52 16.71 -0.86
C GLU A 251 4.33 15.64 -1.61
N ARG A 252 3.71 14.51 -1.98
CA ARG A 252 4.38 13.36 -2.59
C ARG A 252 4.13 13.23 -4.08
N ILE A 253 3.13 13.91 -4.63
CA ILE A 253 2.75 13.71 -6.04
C ILE A 253 3.90 14.02 -7.01
N GLY A 254 4.70 15.05 -6.71
CA GLY A 254 5.91 15.38 -7.50
C GLY A 254 7.03 14.35 -7.34
N GLU A 255 7.16 13.72 -6.16
CA GLU A 255 8.11 12.63 -5.93
C GLU A 255 7.70 11.37 -6.70
N ILE A 256 6.40 11.07 -6.72
CA ILE A 256 5.83 9.97 -7.52
C ILE A 256 6.08 10.22 -9.00
N ASP A 257 5.83 11.43 -9.50
CA ASP A 257 6.07 11.78 -10.91
C ASP A 257 7.54 11.63 -11.31
N SER A 258 8.44 12.13 -10.46
CA SER A 258 9.88 12.00 -10.66
C SER A 258 10.31 10.52 -10.65
N LEU A 259 9.75 9.72 -9.73
CA LEU A 259 10.03 8.30 -9.63
C LEU A 259 9.55 7.54 -10.88
N LEU A 260 8.32 7.80 -11.33
CA LEU A 260 7.75 7.17 -12.52
C LEU A 260 8.58 7.47 -13.78
N ALA A 261 8.99 8.72 -13.98
CA ALA A 261 9.82 9.12 -15.12
C ALA A 261 11.20 8.45 -15.09
N VAL A 262 11.84 8.37 -13.93
CA VAL A 262 13.15 7.73 -13.78
C VAL A 262 13.06 6.22 -13.98
N VAL A 263 11.96 5.59 -13.57
CA VAL A 263 11.71 4.16 -13.79
C VAL A 263 11.34 3.86 -15.25
N SER A 264 10.64 4.76 -15.97
CA SER A 264 10.17 4.53 -17.35
C SER A 264 11.23 4.73 -18.42
N THR A 265 12.17 5.66 -18.23
CA THR A 265 13.05 6.18 -19.28
C THR A 265 14.02 5.16 -19.87
N GLU A 266 14.92 4.58 -19.07
CA GLU A 266 16.01 3.73 -19.59
C GLU A 266 16.09 2.35 -18.91
N SER A 267 15.74 2.27 -17.63
CA SER A 267 15.93 1.05 -16.85
C SER A 267 15.07 -0.11 -17.34
N ILE A 268 13.80 0.12 -17.64
CA ILE A 268 12.90 -0.93 -18.14
C ILE A 268 13.28 -1.37 -19.56
N LYS A 269 13.66 -0.43 -20.43
CA LYS A 269 14.09 -0.73 -21.81
C LYS A 269 15.32 -1.63 -21.82
N GLN A 270 16.32 -1.33 -20.98
CA GLN A 270 17.51 -2.16 -20.84
C GLN A 270 17.18 -3.55 -20.29
N ILE A 271 16.31 -3.64 -19.29
CA ILE A 271 15.89 -4.94 -18.73
C ILE A 271 15.11 -5.76 -19.77
N ALA A 272 14.15 -5.15 -20.46
CA ALA A 272 13.36 -5.81 -21.49
C ALA A 272 14.24 -6.27 -22.67
N PHE A 273 15.16 -5.41 -23.12
CA PHE A 273 16.14 -5.75 -24.16
C PHE A 273 17.03 -6.91 -23.73
N LEU A 274 17.57 -6.90 -22.50
CA LEU A 274 18.39 -8.00 -21.99
C LEU A 274 17.57 -9.29 -21.92
N GLU A 275 16.33 -9.25 -21.44
CA GLU A 275 15.47 -10.43 -21.39
C GLU A 275 15.15 -10.99 -22.78
N GLU A 276 14.89 -10.13 -23.78
CA GLU A 276 14.70 -10.55 -25.16
C GLU A 276 15.99 -11.06 -25.79
N TYR A 277 17.12 -10.39 -25.57
CA TYR A 277 18.44 -10.79 -26.04
C TYR A 277 18.81 -12.17 -25.49
N TYR A 278 18.64 -12.41 -24.19
CA TYR A 278 18.87 -13.71 -23.58
C TYR A 278 17.89 -14.76 -24.12
N LYS A 279 16.59 -14.44 -24.25
CA LYS A 279 15.62 -15.38 -24.85
C LYS A 279 15.98 -15.73 -26.30
N PHE A 280 16.45 -14.79 -27.10
CA PHE A 280 16.82 -15.00 -28.50
C PHE A 280 18.12 -15.80 -28.63
N HIS A 281 19.16 -15.43 -27.88
CA HIS A 281 20.49 -16.04 -27.99
C HIS A 281 20.64 -17.34 -27.20
N LEU A 282 19.79 -17.59 -26.19
CA LEU A 282 19.78 -18.85 -25.44
C LEU A 282 18.77 -19.87 -26.00
N ARG A 283 17.83 -19.48 -26.87
CA ARG A 283 16.90 -20.40 -27.56
C ARG A 283 17.34 -20.77 -28.97
N ALA A 284 18.65 -20.77 -29.26
CA ALA A 284 19.15 -21.47 -30.43
C ALA A 284 18.82 -22.98 -30.27
N PRO A 285 18.04 -23.60 -31.18
CA PRO A 285 17.51 -24.93 -30.98
C PRO A 285 18.63 -26.00 -31.01
N GLY A 286 18.63 -26.89 -30.01
CA GLY A 286 19.33 -28.17 -30.10
C GLY A 286 20.38 -28.51 -29.06
N ASN A 287 20.52 -27.78 -27.94
CA ASN A 287 21.55 -28.09 -26.95
C ASN A 287 20.98 -28.16 -25.54
N ASP A 288 21.16 -29.27 -24.82
CA ASP A 288 20.86 -29.37 -23.38
C ASP A 288 21.59 -28.28 -22.56
N ALA A 289 22.66 -27.72 -23.12
CA ALA A 289 23.34 -26.53 -22.62
C ALA A 289 22.44 -25.27 -22.61
N ALA A 290 21.47 -25.14 -23.52
CA ALA A 290 20.53 -24.01 -23.55
C ALA A 290 19.58 -24.04 -22.36
N LYS A 291 18.95 -25.20 -22.07
CA LYS A 291 18.10 -25.38 -20.88
C LYS A 291 18.89 -25.23 -19.58
N LYS A 292 20.13 -25.71 -19.54
CA LYS A 292 21.02 -25.57 -18.38
C LYS A 292 21.46 -24.12 -18.17
N ARG A 293 21.64 -23.34 -19.24
CA ARG A 293 21.93 -21.89 -19.19
C ARG A 293 20.70 -21.04 -18.87
N GLU A 294 19.52 -21.37 -19.40
CA GLU A 294 18.25 -20.73 -19.03
C GLU A 294 18.01 -20.92 -17.53
N LYS A 295 18.19 -22.14 -17.02
CA LYS A 295 18.17 -22.42 -15.58
C LYS A 295 19.27 -21.67 -14.81
N GLN A 296 20.50 -21.54 -15.33
CA GLN A 296 21.55 -20.76 -14.66
C GLN A 296 21.27 -19.25 -14.65
N VAL A 297 20.64 -18.70 -15.69
CA VAL A 297 20.24 -17.29 -15.76
C VAL A 297 19.07 -17.05 -14.82
N ASP A 298 18.07 -17.93 -14.83
CA ASP A 298 17.00 -17.89 -13.84
C ASP A 298 17.55 -18.07 -12.43
N ASP A 299 18.51 -18.96 -12.20
CA ASP A 299 19.18 -19.15 -10.91
C ASP A 299 20.05 -17.93 -10.54
N LEU A 300 20.71 -17.25 -11.47
CA LEU A 300 21.46 -16.01 -11.22
C LEU A 300 20.52 -14.86 -10.88
N LEU A 301 19.47 -14.68 -11.68
CA LEU A 301 18.42 -13.70 -11.44
C LEU A 301 17.69 -13.99 -10.12
N ASN A 302 17.41 -15.26 -9.82
CA ASN A 302 16.76 -15.71 -8.58
C ASN A 302 17.70 -15.69 -7.37
N ASN A 303 19.00 -15.89 -7.54
CA ASN A 303 20.00 -15.75 -6.47
C ASN A 303 20.24 -14.28 -6.15
N ASP A 304 20.22 -13.40 -7.15
CA ASP A 304 20.16 -11.96 -6.91
C ASP A 304 18.86 -11.58 -6.21
N ILE A 305 17.71 -12.18 -6.56
CA ILE A 305 16.44 -12.00 -5.82
C ILE A 305 16.51 -12.57 -4.39
N LYS A 306 17.14 -13.73 -4.16
CA LYS A 306 17.29 -14.34 -2.83
C LYS A 306 18.30 -13.62 -1.94
N ARG A 307 19.27 -12.93 -2.52
CA ARG A 307 20.13 -11.97 -1.80
C ARG A 307 19.39 -10.67 -1.46
N LEU A 308 18.22 -10.44 -2.07
CA LEU A 308 17.36 -9.26 -1.87
C LEU A 308 16.17 -9.51 -0.92
N SER A 309 15.66 -10.74 -0.83
CA SER A 309 14.82 -11.24 0.27
C SER A 309 15.63 -11.44 1.54
#